data_AF-A0A962AYX5-F1
#
_entry.id   AF-A0A962AYX5-F1
#
_cell.length_a   1.000
_cell.length_b   1.000
_cell.length_c   1.000
_cell.angle_alpha   90.00
_cell.angle_beta   90.00
_cell.angle_gamma   90.00
#
_symmetry.space_group_name_H-M   'P 1'
#
loop_
_entity.id
_entity.type
_entity.pdbx_description
1 polymer ?
#
loop_
_entity_poly.entity_id
_entity_poly.type
_entity_poly.pdbx_seq_one_letter_code
_entity_poly.pdbx_strand_id
1 'polypeptide(L)' 'MNIERYTDRAKGFIQAAQGIALREGHQQFTPEHLLKALLDDEEGLAAG' A
#
# COMPACT_ATOMS: atom_id res chain seq x y z
N MET A 1 -1.14 -5.51 12.72
CA MET A 1 0.20 -5.24 12.15
C MET A 1 0.91 -4.23 13.05
N ASN A 2 2.21 -4.36 13.34
CA ASN A 2 2.96 -3.35 14.11
C ASN A 2 3.64 -2.37 13.15
N ILE A 3 2.86 -1.38 12.70
CA ILE A 3 3.26 -0.43 11.65
C ILE A 3 4.47 0.41 12.07
N GLU A 4 4.61 0.70 13.36
CA GLU A 4 5.68 1.57 13.87
C GLU A 4 7.08 1.03 13.62
N ARG A 5 7.21 -0.28 13.46
CA ARG A 5 8.48 -0.95 13.17
C ARG A 5 8.89 -0.88 11.71
N TYR A 6 8.05 -0.34 10.83
CA TYR A 6 8.32 -0.33 9.40
C TYR A 6 9.10 0.92 9.01
N THR A 7 9.81 0.82 7.88
CA THR A 7 10.45 1.98 7.27
C THR A 7 9.41 3.02 6.86
N ASP A 8 9.80 4.29 6.80
CA ASP A 8 8.89 5.37 6.37
C ASP A 8 8.34 5.10 4.97
N ARG A 9 9.16 4.53 4.09
CA ARG A 9 8.74 4.09 2.75
C ARG A 9 7.63 3.03 2.81
N ALA A 10 7.77 2.01 3.64
CA ALA A 10 6.75 0.97 3.81
C ALA A 10 5.45 1.53 4.42
N LYS A 11 5.54 2.50 5.35
CA LYS A 11 4.38 3.21 5.89
C LYS A 11 3.64 3.98 4.80
N GLY A 12 4.38 4.63 3.88
CA GLY A 12 3.81 5.30 2.71
C GLY A 12 2.98 4.37 1.81
N PHE A 13 3.49 3.16 1.50
CA PHE A 13 2.74 2.18 0.72
C PHE A 13 1.45 1.71 1.40
N ILE A 14 1.48 1.51 2.72
CA ILE A 14 0.30 1.08 3.48
C ILE A 14 -0.77 2.18 3.43
N GLN A 15 -0.38 3.44 3.54
CA GLN A 15 -1.32 4.57 3.41
C GLN A 15 -1.89 4.66 1.98
N ALA A 16 -1.05 4.55 0.95
CA ALA A 16 -1.51 4.54 -0.44
C ALA A 16 -2.53 3.40 -0.68
N ALA A 17 -2.22 2.20 -0.21
CA ALA A 17 -3.08 1.03 -0.33
C ALA A 17 -4.42 1.17 0.39
N GLN A 18 -4.46 1.81 1.57
CA GLN A 18 -5.72 2.16 2.24
C GLN A 18 -6.56 3.15 1.41
N GLY A 19 -5.91 4.13 0.76
CA GLY A 19 -6.57 5.04 -0.17
C GLY A 19 -7.16 4.34 -1.39
N ILE A 20 -6.50 3.31 -1.91
CA ILE A 20 -7.03 2.46 -3.00
C ILE A 20 -8.32 1.76 -2.54
N ALA A 21 -8.31 1.12 -1.36
CA ALA A 21 -9.49 0.43 -0.83
C ALA A 21 -10.69 1.37 -0.70
N LEU A 22 -10.48 2.57 -0.18
CA LEU A 22 -11.53 3.59 -0.05
C LEU A 22 -12.06 4.05 -1.40
N ARG A 23 -11.17 4.35 -2.36
CA ARG A 23 -11.54 4.83 -3.70
C ARG A 23 -12.34 3.78 -4.49
N GLU A 24 -12.02 2.50 -4.29
CA GLU A 24 -12.68 1.39 -4.97
C GLU A 24 -13.93 0.88 -4.21
N GLY A 25 -14.26 1.47 -3.06
CA GLY A 25 -15.43 1.10 -2.26
C GLY A 25 -15.29 -0.25 -1.56
N HIS A 26 -14.07 -0.75 -1.40
CA HIS A 26 -13.79 -2.00 -0.70
C HIS A 26 -13.85 -1.77 0.82
N GLN A 27 -14.82 -2.42 1.47
CA GLN A 27 -15.01 -2.29 2.93
C GLN A 27 -13.83 -2.83 3.75
N GLN A 28 -13.03 -3.71 3.16
CA GLN A 28 -11.88 -4.30 3.82
C GLN A 28 -10.60 -3.88 3.09
N PHE A 29 -9.64 -3.45 3.89
CA PHE A 29 -8.26 -3.34 3.45
C PHE A 29 -7.64 -4.75 3.43
N THR A 30 -7.14 -5.15 2.26
CA THR A 30 -6.61 -6.50 2.01
C THR A 30 -5.25 -6.43 1.29
N PRO A 31 -4.44 -7.50 1.29
CA PRO A 31 -3.12 -7.51 0.65
C PRO A 31 -3.11 -7.14 -0.83
N GLU A 32 -4.20 -7.36 -1.57
CA GLU A 32 -4.36 -7.00 -2.97
C GLU A 32 -4.20 -5.49 -3.21
N HIS A 33 -4.70 -4.67 -2.26
CA HIS A 33 -4.53 -3.23 -2.32
C HIS A 33 -3.07 -2.81 -2.13
N LEU A 34 -2.36 -3.52 -1.24
CA LEU A 34 -0.95 -3.26 -1.00
C LEU A 34 -0.11 -3.66 -2.21
N LEU A 35 -0.42 -4.80 -2.83
CA LEU A 35 0.21 -5.21 -4.09
C LEU A 35 -0.02 -4.16 -5.18
N LYS A 36 -1.25 -3.67 -5.34
CA LYS A 36 -1.55 -2.61 -6.30
C LYS A 36 -0.76 -1.34 -6.01
N ALA A 37 -0.69 -0.89 -4.77
CA ALA A 37 0.11 0.29 -4.38
C ALA A 37 1.61 0.12 -4.66
N LEU A 38 2.15 -1.10 -4.54
CA LEU A 38 3.56 -1.39 -4.85
C LEU A 38 3.84 -1.42 -6.36
N LEU A 39 2.86 -1.82 -7.18
CA LEU A 39 2.96 -1.86 -8.64
C LEU A 39 2.69 -0.49 -9.28
N ASP A 40 1.82 0.32 -8.68
CA ASP A 40 1.50 1.68 -9.15
C ASP A 40 2.62 2.70 -8.85
N ASP A 41 3.62 2.34 -8.03
CA ASP A 41 4.80 3.17 -7.77
C ASP A 41 5.89 2.88 -8.80
N GLU A 42 6.09 3.80 -9.75
CA GLU A 42 7.11 3.73 -10.81
C GLU A 42 8.55 3.74 -10.26
N GLU A 43 8.77 4.24 -9.03
CA GLU A 43 10.05 4.16 -8.33
C GLU A 43 10.08 3.01 -7.31
N GLY A 44 9.01 2.21 -7.23
CA GLY A 44 8.64 1.31 -6.16
C GLY A 44 9.58 0.14 -5.87
N LEU A 45 9.39 -0.51 -4.72
CA LEU A 45 10.15 -1.71 -4.34
C LEU A 45 9.98 -2.89 -5.33
N ALA A 46 8.96 -2.83 -6.20
CA ALA A 46 8.71 -3.80 -7.27
C ALA A 46 9.08 -3.26 -8.66
N ALA A 47 9.45 -1.98 -8.79
CA ALA A 47 10.06 -1.43 -9.99
C ALA A 47 11.52 -1.90 -10.01
N GLY A 48 11.80 -2.87 -10.89
CA GLY A 48 13.13 -3.47 -11.03
C GLY A 48 14.18 -2.49 -11.54
#